data_AF-A0A174T6B0-F1
#
_entry.id   AF-A0A174T6B0-F1
#
_cell.length_a   1.000
_cell.length_b   1.000
_cell.length_c   1.000
_cell.angle_alpha   90.00
_cell.angle_beta   90.00
_cell.angle_gamma   90.00
#
_symmetry.space_group_name_H-M   'P 1'
#
loop_
_entity.id
_entity.type
_entity.pdbx_description
1 polymer ?
#
loop_
_entity_poly.entity_id
_entity_poly.type
_entity_poly.pdbx_seq_one_letter_code
_entity_poly.pdbx_strand_id
1 'polypeptide(L)'
;MVWEMSNRADPKAREIADRHYNRQSVGAVQFVPPGRCLVLYASTDSGRALWVTSFPFPQFVRHAWPGAWICSAFRNEGAGRASELIVQAVAATRAHFGIPPEPGMVTFIDRRKVRPMMVHGSPVWGWTYQKAGFQVAGETKGGLLALRLAPENMPPAEPAQNTQISFLQEAGHEKRAFAFHERRHVRRHENGF
;
A
#
# COMPACT_ATOMS: atom_id res chain seq x y z
N MET A 1 -1.05 -15.42 6.81
CA MET A 1 -1.30 -14.65 5.59
C MET A 1 -2.31 -15.33 4.67
N VAL A 2 -3.39 -14.66 4.25
CA VAL A 2 -4.37 -15.15 3.24
C VAL A 2 -4.41 -14.31 1.95
N TRP A 3 -3.69 -13.20 1.93
CA TRP A 3 -3.69 -12.29 0.79
C TRP A 3 -2.79 -12.79 -0.32
N GLU A 4 -3.27 -12.73 -1.55
CA GLU A 4 -2.51 -12.91 -2.78
C GLU A 4 -2.26 -11.55 -3.44
N MET A 5 -1.09 -11.41 -4.07
CA MET A 5 -0.78 -10.27 -4.91
C MET A 5 -1.73 -10.24 -6.12
N SER A 6 -2.36 -9.09 -6.37
CA SER A 6 -3.23 -8.86 -7.52
C SER A 6 -2.86 -7.54 -8.20
N ASN A 7 -3.67 -7.08 -9.16
CA ASN A 7 -3.42 -5.85 -9.88
C ASN A 7 -4.72 -5.07 -10.12
N ARG A 8 -4.57 -3.79 -10.45
CA ARG A 8 -5.68 -2.82 -10.59
C ARG A 8 -6.65 -3.11 -11.75
N ALA A 9 -6.36 -4.11 -12.59
CA ALA A 9 -7.18 -4.55 -13.71
C ALA A 9 -7.62 -6.02 -13.60
N ASP A 10 -7.30 -6.70 -12.49
CA ASP A 10 -7.70 -8.08 -12.25
C ASP A 10 -9.23 -8.21 -12.22
N PRO A 11 -9.85 -9.02 -13.11
CA PRO A 11 -11.29 -9.20 -13.16
C PRO A 11 -11.91 -9.65 -11.83
N LYS A 12 -11.24 -10.52 -11.06
CA LYS A 12 -11.75 -11.03 -9.77
C LYS A 12 -11.77 -9.93 -8.73
N ALA A 13 -10.70 -9.14 -8.65
CA ALA A 13 -10.60 -8.01 -7.74
C ALA A 13 -11.59 -6.89 -8.13
N ARG A 14 -11.74 -6.64 -9.44
CA ARG A 14 -12.69 -5.65 -9.98
C ARG A 14 -14.13 -5.97 -9.61
N GLU A 15 -14.53 -7.25 -9.63
CA GLU A 15 -15.88 -7.69 -9.25
C GLU A 15 -16.25 -7.25 -7.82
N ILE A 16 -15.30 -7.39 -6.88
CA ILE A 16 -15.47 -6.93 -5.49
C ILE A 16 -15.42 -5.40 -5.42
N ALA A 17 -14.49 -4.78 -6.14
CA ALA A 17 -14.35 -3.32 -6.17
C ALA A 17 -15.61 -2.61 -6.70
N ASP A 18 -16.27 -3.21 -7.69
CA ASP A 18 -17.52 -2.71 -8.27
C ASP A 18 -18.67 -2.63 -7.25
N ARG A 19 -18.59 -3.40 -6.16
CA ARG A 19 -19.56 -3.39 -5.05
C ARG A 19 -19.14 -2.49 -3.88
N HIS A 20 -17.95 -1.89 -3.91
CA HIS A 20 -17.48 -1.01 -2.84
C HIS A 20 -18.07 0.41 -3.00
N TYR A 21 -18.50 1.02 -1.90
CA TYR A 21 -19.29 2.27 -1.93
C TYR A 21 -18.53 3.49 -2.47
N ASN A 22 -17.19 3.44 -2.51
CA ASN A 22 -16.37 4.50 -3.07
C ASN A 22 -16.19 4.39 -4.60
N ARG A 23 -16.76 3.35 -5.23
CA ARG A 23 -16.59 3.11 -6.66
C ARG A 23 -17.34 4.18 -7.45
N GLN A 24 -16.60 4.97 -8.23
CA GLN A 24 -17.16 6.04 -9.05
C GLN A 24 -17.71 5.53 -10.40
N SER A 25 -16.97 4.63 -11.05
CA SER A 25 -17.32 4.09 -12.37
C SER A 25 -17.35 2.57 -12.34
N VAL A 26 -18.52 1.99 -12.08
CA VAL A 26 -18.74 0.54 -12.03
C VAL A 26 -18.47 -0.07 -13.41
N GLY A 27 -17.76 -1.21 -13.45
CA GLY A 27 -17.42 -1.91 -14.68
C GLY A 27 -16.20 -1.39 -15.42
N ALA A 28 -15.65 -0.23 -15.03
CA ALA A 28 -14.40 0.26 -15.61
C ALA A 28 -13.25 -0.72 -15.36
N VAL A 29 -12.40 -0.94 -16.37
CA VAL A 29 -11.33 -1.95 -16.35
C VAL A 29 -10.39 -1.74 -15.16
N GLN A 30 -9.97 -0.50 -14.92
CA GLN A 30 -9.17 -0.15 -13.75
C GLN A 30 -10.04 0.42 -12.64
N PHE A 31 -9.75 0.01 -11.40
CA PHE A 31 -10.54 0.38 -10.22
C PHE A 31 -9.75 1.14 -9.14
N VAL A 32 -8.47 1.42 -9.41
CA VAL A 32 -7.58 2.16 -8.50
C VAL A 32 -7.13 3.44 -9.20
N PRO A 33 -7.10 4.59 -8.49
CA PRO A 33 -6.53 5.81 -9.04
C PRO A 33 -5.10 5.62 -9.59
N PRO A 34 -4.68 6.44 -10.56
CA PRO A 34 -3.31 6.39 -11.08
C PRO A 34 -2.28 6.69 -9.99
N GLY A 35 -1.06 6.18 -10.18
CA GLY A 35 0.02 6.26 -9.21
C GLY A 35 0.39 4.91 -8.60
N ARG A 36 1.22 4.95 -7.55
CA ARG A 36 1.70 3.75 -6.84
C ARG A 36 0.55 3.14 -6.04
N CYS A 37 0.35 1.84 -6.21
CA CYS A 37 -0.62 1.11 -5.41
C CYS A 37 -0.20 -0.35 -5.21
N LEU A 38 -0.74 -0.94 -4.15
CA LEU A 38 -0.77 -2.37 -3.92
C LEU A 38 -2.23 -2.82 -3.97
N VAL A 39 -2.50 -3.88 -4.72
CA VAL A 39 -3.82 -4.54 -4.75
C VAL A 39 -3.64 -5.95 -4.22
N LEU A 40 -4.43 -6.30 -3.21
CA LEU A 40 -4.47 -7.62 -2.62
C LEU A 40 -5.85 -8.20 -2.78
N TYR A 41 -5.89 -9.47 -3.16
CA TYR A 41 -7.11 -10.25 -3.27
C TYR A 41 -6.98 -11.48 -2.38
N ALA A 42 -8.06 -11.85 -1.70
CA ALA A 42 -8.12 -13.08 -0.94
C ALA A 42 -9.30 -13.90 -1.42
N SER A 43 -9.08 -15.21 -1.61
CA SER A 43 -10.12 -16.20 -1.85
C SER A 43 -9.90 -17.35 -0.87
N THR A 44 -10.92 -17.62 -0.08
CA THR A 44 -10.93 -18.68 0.92
C THR A 44 -12.19 -19.51 0.72
N ASP A 45 -12.28 -20.66 1.37
CA ASP A 45 -13.47 -21.50 1.31
C ASP A 45 -14.75 -20.77 1.78
N SER A 46 -14.61 -19.78 2.66
CA SER A 46 -15.74 -19.03 3.23
C SER A 46 -16.08 -17.74 2.49
N GLY A 47 -15.25 -17.30 1.54
CA GLY A 47 -15.53 -16.08 0.79
C GLY A 47 -14.28 -15.35 0.29
N ARG A 48 -14.50 -14.10 -0.12
CA ARG A 48 -13.51 -13.30 -0.84
C ARG A 48 -13.30 -11.93 -0.20
N ALA A 49 -12.13 -11.33 -0.39
CA ALA A 49 -11.87 -9.97 0.06
C ALA A 49 -10.94 -9.21 -0.89
N LEU A 50 -11.02 -7.89 -0.81
CA LEU A 50 -10.20 -6.94 -1.54
C LEU A 50 -9.57 -5.95 -0.56
N TRP A 51 -8.29 -5.68 -0.75
CA TRP A 51 -7.58 -4.57 -0.11
C TRP A 51 -6.79 -3.78 -1.14
N VAL A 52 -6.82 -2.45 -1.03
CA VAL A 52 -6.04 -1.55 -1.87
C VAL A 52 -5.31 -0.55 -0.98
N THR A 53 -3.98 -0.52 -1.11
CA THR A 53 -3.15 0.59 -0.62
C THR A 53 -2.80 1.49 -1.80
N SER A 54 -3.12 2.78 -1.70
CA SER A 54 -2.62 3.81 -2.60
C SER A 54 -1.51 4.61 -1.93
N PHE A 55 -0.44 4.94 -2.66
CA PHE A 55 0.66 5.77 -2.17
C PHE A 55 0.89 6.97 -3.09
N PRO A 56 -0.02 7.97 -3.06
CA PRO A 56 0.07 9.14 -3.92
C PRO A 56 1.30 9.98 -3.57
N PHE A 57 1.75 10.80 -4.51
CA PHE A 57 2.78 11.78 -4.21
C PHE A 57 2.23 12.89 -3.30
N PRO A 58 2.99 13.34 -2.27
CA PRO A 58 2.51 14.30 -1.28
C PRO A 58 1.90 15.58 -1.88
N GLN A 59 2.46 16.11 -2.97
CA GLN A 59 2.00 17.32 -3.63
C GLN A 59 0.60 17.22 -4.26
N PHE A 60 0.07 16.00 -4.44
CA PHE A 60 -1.29 15.78 -4.97
C PHE A 60 -2.30 15.44 -3.87
N VAL A 61 -1.88 15.43 -2.61
CA VAL A 61 -2.75 15.13 -1.46
C VAL A 61 -3.38 16.42 -0.93
N ARG A 62 -4.70 16.39 -0.74
CA ARG A 62 -5.49 17.53 -0.22
C ARG A 62 -6.06 17.29 1.19
N HIS A 63 -5.69 16.19 1.84
CA HIS A 63 -6.04 15.90 3.24
C HIS A 63 -4.85 16.15 4.17
N ALA A 64 -5.09 16.12 5.48
CA ALA A 64 -4.12 16.46 6.52
C ALA A 64 -2.93 15.48 6.68
N TRP A 65 -2.76 14.53 5.75
CA TRP A 65 -1.75 13.46 5.84
C TRP A 65 -1.01 13.27 4.50
N PRO A 66 -0.38 14.32 3.95
CA PRO A 66 0.42 14.18 2.74
C PRO A 66 1.55 13.17 2.94
N GLY A 67 1.74 12.25 2.00
CA GLY A 67 2.78 11.21 2.06
C GLY A 67 2.42 9.96 2.88
N ALA A 68 1.24 9.89 3.47
CA ALA A 68 0.74 8.65 4.08
C ALA A 68 0.47 7.57 3.01
N TRP A 69 0.58 6.31 3.41
CA TRP A 69 -0.15 5.25 2.72
C TRP A 69 -1.64 5.42 2.97
N ILE A 70 -2.47 5.08 1.98
CA ILE A 70 -3.92 5.20 2.07
C ILE A 70 -4.53 3.83 1.83
N CYS A 71 -5.23 3.27 2.81
CA CYS A 71 -6.18 2.19 2.54
C CYS A 71 -7.38 2.81 1.80
N SER A 72 -7.31 2.76 0.47
CA SER A 72 -8.27 3.42 -0.42
C SER A 72 -9.49 2.56 -0.67
N ALA A 73 -9.39 1.23 -0.55
CA ALA A 73 -10.53 0.33 -0.54
C ALA A 73 -10.25 -0.91 0.32
N PHE A 74 -11.22 -1.30 1.14
CA PHE A 74 -11.25 -2.59 1.81
C PHE A 74 -12.67 -3.14 1.77
N ARG A 75 -12.83 -4.35 1.25
CA ARG A 75 -14.13 -5.03 1.22
C ARG A 75 -13.92 -6.49 1.57
N ASN A 76 -14.64 -6.96 2.59
CA ASN A 76 -14.66 -8.35 3.00
C ASN A 76 -16.04 -8.93 2.73
N GLU A 77 -16.10 -9.95 1.88
CA GLU A 77 -17.30 -10.73 1.54
C GLU A 77 -17.14 -12.17 2.04
N GLY A 78 -16.67 -12.33 3.28
CA GLY A 78 -16.62 -13.63 3.97
C GLY A 78 -15.24 -14.30 4.03
N ALA A 79 -14.15 -13.63 3.65
CA ALA A 79 -12.81 -14.24 3.64
C ALA A 79 -12.16 -14.42 5.04
N GLY A 80 -12.90 -14.20 6.13
CA GLY A 80 -12.40 -14.30 7.50
C GLY A 80 -12.68 -13.06 8.35
N ARG A 81 -12.03 -12.97 9.52
CA ARG A 81 -12.24 -11.87 10.47
C ARG A 81 -11.62 -10.57 9.95
N ALA A 82 -12.45 -9.56 9.72
CA ALA A 82 -12.04 -8.31 9.07
C ALA A 82 -10.82 -7.62 9.72
N SER A 83 -10.72 -7.59 11.06
CA SER A 83 -9.55 -6.99 11.74
C SER A 83 -8.25 -7.76 11.46
N GLU A 84 -8.29 -9.09 11.36
CA GLU A 84 -7.10 -9.89 11.02
C GLU A 84 -6.70 -9.68 9.57
N LEU A 85 -7.68 -9.62 8.67
CA LEU A 85 -7.45 -9.31 7.26
C LEU A 85 -6.78 -7.94 7.09
N ILE A 86 -7.21 -6.93 7.84
CA ILE A 86 -6.59 -5.59 7.84
C ILE A 86 -5.14 -5.69 8.33
N VAL A 87 -4.88 -6.37 9.46
CA VAL A 87 -3.51 -6.55 9.99
C VAL A 87 -2.60 -7.21 8.94
N GLN A 88 -3.04 -8.32 8.34
CA GLN A 88 -2.26 -9.01 7.31
C GLN A 88 -2.04 -8.13 6.07
N ALA A 89 -3.02 -7.32 5.67
CA ALA A 89 -2.89 -6.43 4.52
C ALA A 89 -1.88 -5.29 4.78
N VAL A 90 -1.82 -4.78 6.02
CA VAL A 90 -0.79 -3.81 6.42
C VAL A 90 0.60 -4.46 6.41
N ALA A 91 0.73 -5.69 6.90
CA ALA A 91 1.98 -6.45 6.85
C ALA A 91 2.48 -6.64 5.40
N ALA A 92 1.58 -7.01 4.48
CA ALA A 92 1.86 -7.12 3.05
C ALA A 92 2.19 -5.76 2.41
N THR A 93 1.53 -4.69 2.84
CA THR A 93 1.85 -3.33 2.40
C THR A 93 3.28 -2.93 2.78
N ARG A 94 3.71 -3.24 4.01
CA ARG A 94 5.10 -2.99 4.44
C ARG A 94 6.09 -3.83 3.65
N ALA A 95 5.79 -5.10 3.39
CA ALA A 95 6.66 -5.95 2.58
C ALA A 95 6.80 -5.41 1.14
N HIS A 96 5.73 -4.80 0.59
CA HIS A 96 5.73 -4.27 -0.76
C HIS A 96 6.40 -2.88 -0.90
N PHE A 97 6.12 -1.95 0.00
CA PHE A 97 6.64 -0.57 -0.08
C PHE A 97 7.86 -0.31 0.81
N GLY A 98 8.22 -1.23 1.69
CA GLY A 98 9.35 -1.12 2.61
C GLY A 98 9.03 -0.31 3.86
N ILE A 99 9.88 0.68 4.14
CA ILE A 99 9.82 1.48 5.37
C ILE A 99 8.51 2.30 5.38
N PRO A 100 7.69 2.19 6.45
CA PRO A 100 6.50 3.01 6.58
C PRO A 100 6.83 4.51 6.56
N PRO A 101 6.05 5.34 5.84
CA PRO A 101 6.22 6.78 5.88
C PRO A 101 5.85 7.32 7.27
N GLU A 102 6.43 8.45 7.70
CA GLU A 102 6.18 9.05 9.03
C GLU A 102 4.68 9.30 9.32
N PRO A 103 3.87 9.81 8.36
CA PRO A 103 2.43 9.95 8.57
C PRO A 103 1.70 8.61 8.77
N GLY A 104 2.35 7.48 8.49
CA GLY A 104 1.82 6.13 8.63
C GLY A 104 0.84 5.78 7.52
N MET A 105 -0.23 5.07 7.89
CA MET A 105 -1.32 4.72 7.00
C MET A 105 -2.62 5.38 7.46
N VAL A 106 -3.41 5.89 6.52
CA VAL A 106 -4.74 6.44 6.80
C VAL A 106 -5.83 5.69 6.04
N THR A 107 -7.04 5.73 6.56
CA THR A 107 -8.25 5.38 5.84
C THR A 107 -9.38 6.35 6.19
N PHE A 108 -10.36 6.46 5.30
CA PHE A 108 -11.48 7.38 5.44
C PHE A 108 -12.79 6.63 5.30
N ILE A 109 -13.68 6.78 6.27
CA ILE A 109 -14.97 6.08 6.32
C ILE A 109 -16.10 7.08 6.11
N ASP A 110 -16.93 6.84 5.10
CA ASP A 110 -18.23 7.54 4.98
C ASP A 110 -19.25 6.87 5.90
N ARG A 111 -19.50 7.49 7.06
CA ARG A 111 -20.47 6.99 8.05
C ARG A 111 -21.91 6.90 7.51
N ARG A 112 -22.22 7.60 6.41
CA ARG A 112 -23.54 7.55 5.74
C ARG A 112 -23.70 6.32 4.85
N LYS A 113 -22.60 5.65 4.49
CA LYS A 113 -22.59 4.49 3.58
C LYS A 113 -22.32 3.16 4.29
N VAL A 114 -21.92 3.21 5.56
CA VAL A 114 -21.54 2.03 6.35
C VAL A 114 -22.33 1.99 7.65
N ARG A 115 -22.92 0.84 7.96
CA ARG A 115 -23.61 0.61 9.24
C ARG A 115 -22.58 0.56 10.38
N PRO A 116 -22.82 1.24 11.51
CA PRO A 116 -21.95 1.10 12.69
C PRO A 116 -22.04 -0.31 13.27
N MET A 117 -21.01 -0.67 14.04
CA MET A 117 -21.08 -1.81 14.95
C MET A 117 -21.51 -1.34 16.34
N MET A 118 -22.29 -2.14 17.05
CA MET A 118 -22.64 -1.86 18.44
C MET A 118 -21.54 -2.38 19.37
N VAL A 119 -20.90 -1.48 20.12
CA VAL A 119 -19.83 -1.78 21.08
C VAL A 119 -20.27 -1.23 22.43
N HIS A 120 -20.49 -2.10 23.41
CA HIS A 120 -20.99 -1.73 24.74
C HIS A 120 -22.24 -0.82 24.70
N GLY A 121 -23.18 -1.13 23.81
CA GLY A 121 -24.43 -0.37 23.64
C GLY A 121 -24.30 0.93 22.84
N SER A 122 -23.10 1.28 22.36
CA SER A 122 -22.86 2.50 21.57
C SER A 122 -22.51 2.18 20.10
N PRO A 123 -23.00 2.96 19.12
CA PRO A 123 -22.64 2.78 17.71
C PRO A 123 -21.21 3.28 17.45
N VAL A 124 -20.37 2.42 16.87
CA VAL A 124 -18.97 2.70 16.55
C VAL A 124 -18.70 2.40 15.08
N TRP A 125 -18.16 3.38 14.36
CA TRP A 125 -17.67 3.22 12.99
C TRP A 125 -16.18 2.89 12.98
N GLY A 126 -15.76 2.05 12.03
CA GLY A 126 -14.36 1.68 11.89
C GLY A 126 -13.82 0.80 13.01
N TRP A 127 -14.68 0.16 13.80
CA TRP A 127 -14.26 -0.68 14.93
C TRP A 127 -13.28 -1.80 14.52
N THR A 128 -13.44 -2.39 13.32
CA THR A 128 -12.50 -3.39 12.78
C THR A 128 -11.10 -2.83 12.55
N TYR A 129 -11.00 -1.57 12.09
CA TYR A 129 -9.73 -0.88 11.96
C TYR A 129 -9.11 -0.56 13.32
N GLN A 130 -9.93 -0.15 14.29
CA GLN A 130 -9.45 0.09 15.66
C GLN A 130 -8.88 -1.20 16.29
N LYS A 131 -9.55 -2.34 16.08
CA LYS A 131 -9.04 -3.66 16.48
C LYS A 131 -7.75 -4.06 15.74
N ALA A 132 -7.47 -3.47 14.59
CA ALA A 132 -6.23 -3.65 13.82
C ALA A 132 -5.15 -2.62 14.16
N GLY A 133 -5.34 -1.79 15.20
CA GLY A 133 -4.37 -0.81 15.69
C GLY A 133 -4.55 0.62 15.17
N PHE A 134 -5.53 0.87 14.30
CA PHE A 134 -5.83 2.24 13.87
C PHE A 134 -6.47 3.05 15.01
N GLN A 135 -6.23 4.35 15.01
CA GLN A 135 -6.80 5.30 15.96
C GLN A 135 -7.58 6.39 15.22
N VAL A 136 -8.57 6.99 15.90
CA VAL A 136 -9.32 8.12 15.35
C VAL A 136 -8.39 9.33 15.20
N ALA A 137 -8.35 9.89 13.99
CA ALA A 137 -7.48 11.00 13.62
C ALA A 137 -8.28 12.27 13.24
N GLY A 138 -9.57 12.31 13.57
CA GLY A 138 -10.47 13.42 13.26
C GLY A 138 -11.32 13.15 12.03
N GLU A 139 -11.69 14.22 11.32
CA GLU A 139 -12.57 14.16 10.15
C GLU A 139 -11.99 14.98 8.99
N THR A 140 -12.25 14.54 7.76
CA THR A 140 -11.92 15.35 6.58
C THR A 140 -12.87 16.53 6.45
N LYS A 141 -12.52 17.54 5.65
CA LYS A 141 -13.44 18.66 5.33
C LYS A 141 -14.79 18.20 4.75
N GLY A 142 -14.84 17.03 4.13
CA GLY A 142 -16.06 16.41 3.60
C GLY A 142 -16.83 15.54 4.60
N GLY A 143 -16.44 15.53 5.88
CA GLY A 143 -17.12 14.78 6.95
C GLY A 143 -16.81 13.28 7.00
N LEU A 144 -15.77 12.82 6.30
CA LEU A 144 -15.33 11.42 6.40
C LEU A 144 -14.55 11.22 7.69
N LEU A 145 -14.87 10.16 8.44
CA LEU A 145 -14.12 9.76 9.61
C LEU A 145 -12.72 9.31 9.19
N ALA A 146 -11.68 9.97 9.69
CA ALA A 146 -10.30 9.61 9.44
C ALA A 146 -9.79 8.68 10.55
N LEU A 147 -9.17 7.58 10.13
CA LEU A 147 -8.45 6.67 11.02
C LEU A 147 -6.99 6.61 10.57
N ARG A 148 -6.06 6.63 11.52
CA ARG A 148 -4.62 6.56 11.27
C ARG A 148 -4.00 5.37 12.00
N LEU A 149 -3.10 4.67 11.32
CA LEU A 149 -2.19 3.70 11.90
C LEU A 149 -0.77 4.29 11.85
N ALA A 150 -0.21 4.57 13.02
CA ALA A 150 1.16 5.07 13.15
C ALA A 150 2.19 3.98 12.80
N PRO A 151 3.37 4.32 12.26
CA PRO A 151 4.42 3.36 11.88
C PRO A 151 4.75 2.31 12.95
N GLU A 152 4.87 2.74 14.20
CA GLU A 152 5.20 1.92 15.37
C GLU A 152 4.12 0.88 15.70
N ASN A 153 2.88 1.14 15.30
CA ASN A 153 1.75 0.24 15.49
C ASN A 153 1.54 -0.71 14.31
N MET A 154 2.31 -0.57 13.22
CA MET A 154 2.17 -1.46 12.08
C MET A 154 2.76 -2.85 12.38
N PRO A 155 2.07 -3.95 12.01
CA PRO A 155 2.59 -5.31 12.18
C PRO A 155 3.89 -5.49 11.38
N PRO A 156 4.78 -6.43 11.77
CA PRO A 156 5.98 -6.76 10.99
C PRO A 156 5.67 -7.00 9.51
N ALA A 157 6.63 -6.69 8.64
CA ALA A 157 6.47 -6.94 7.20
C ALA A 157 6.36 -8.45 6.94
N GLU A 158 5.32 -8.86 6.22
CA GLU A 158 5.09 -10.24 5.79
C GLU A 158 4.54 -10.18 4.36
N PRO A 159 5.22 -10.76 3.35
CA PRO A 159 4.78 -10.65 1.96
C PRO A 159 3.44 -11.37 1.73
N ALA A 160 2.65 -10.84 0.80
CA ALA A 160 1.47 -11.55 0.30
C ALA A 160 1.92 -12.83 -0.44
N GLN A 161 1.03 -13.81 -0.50
CA GLN A 161 1.23 -15.00 -1.31
C GLN A 161 1.43 -14.60 -2.79
N ASN A 162 2.25 -15.39 -3.49
CA ASN A 162 2.60 -15.15 -4.89
C ASN A 162 3.24 -13.78 -5.16
N THR A 163 3.84 -13.14 -4.14
CA THR A 163 4.69 -11.98 -4.36
C THR A 163 5.91 -12.44 -5.16
N GLN A 164 5.99 -12.06 -6.43
CA GLN A 164 7.25 -12.13 -7.16
C GLN A 164 8.21 -11.13 -6.51
N ILE A 165 9.23 -11.63 -5.83
CA ILE A 165 10.35 -10.81 -5.39
C ILE A 165 11.12 -10.45 -6.66
N SER A 166 10.80 -9.29 -7.26
CA SER A 166 11.70 -8.72 -8.26
C SER A 166 12.96 -8.29 -7.52
N PHE A 167 14.03 -9.07 -7.65
CA PHE A 167 15.38 -8.64 -7.28
C PHE A 167 15.76 -7.43 -8.15
N LEU A 168 15.43 -6.24 -7.69
CA LEU A 168 15.90 -4.99 -8.26
C LEU A 168 16.54 -4.16 -7.16
N GLN A 169 17.81 -4.45 -6.90
CA GLN A 169 18.94 -3.56 -6.53
C GLN A 169 20.02 -4.48 -5.93
N GLU A 170 21.26 -4.50 -6.44
CA GLU A 170 22.20 -3.38 -6.40
C GLU A 170 22.96 -3.18 -7.72
N ALA A 171 22.76 -2.05 -8.37
CA ALA A 171 23.79 -1.42 -9.19
C ALA A 171 23.93 0.02 -8.68
N GLY A 172 24.55 0.12 -7.50
CA GLY A 172 24.96 1.38 -6.92
C GLY A 172 25.99 2.06 -7.82
N HIS A 173 25.64 3.28 -8.23
CA HIS A 173 26.56 4.36 -8.54
C HIS A 173 27.92 4.22 -7.84
N GLU A 174 28.97 3.91 -8.60
CA GLU A 174 30.33 4.32 -8.24
C GLU A 174 30.81 5.36 -9.24
N LYS A 175 30.59 6.63 -8.87
CA LYS A 175 31.40 7.73 -9.40
C LYS A 175 32.79 7.60 -8.79
N ARG A 176 33.79 7.20 -9.58
CA ARG A 176 35.18 7.61 -9.35
C ARG A 176 35.74 8.23 -10.62
N ALA A 177 35.65 9.55 -10.66
CA ALA A 177 36.57 10.37 -11.42
C ALA A 177 37.95 10.24 -10.76
N PHE A 178 38.97 9.83 -11.52
CA PHE A 178 40.35 10.17 -11.21
C PHE A 178 41.14 10.43 -12.50
N ALA A 179 41.35 11.73 -12.70
CA ALA A 179 42.50 12.41 -13.29
C ALA A 179 43.27 11.73 -14.43
N PHE A 180 43.06 12.31 -15.60
CA PHE A 180 44.05 12.56 -16.65
C PHE A 180 45.40 13.02 -16.05
N HIS A 181 46.48 12.30 -16.31
CA HIS A 181 47.82 12.89 -16.36
C HIS A 181 48.59 12.34 -17.54
N GLU A 182 48.89 13.23 -18.46
CA GLU A 182 49.84 13.06 -19.55
C GLU A 182 51.19 12.57 -19.01
N ARG A 183 51.81 11.66 -19.77
CA ARG A 183 53.23 11.79 -20.10
C ARG A 183 53.48 11.16 -21.46
N ARG A 184 53.54 12.00 -22.49
CA ARG A 184 54.24 11.71 -23.75
C ARG A 184 55.76 11.75 -23.52
N HIS A 185 56.47 11.09 -24.43
CA HIS A 185 57.93 11.07 -24.68
C HIS A 185 58.73 10.23 -23.66
N VAL A 186 59.55 9.26 -24.08
CA VAL A 186 60.70 9.41 -25.00
C VAL A 186 60.98 8.10 -25.80
N ARG A 187 61.37 8.25 -27.07
CA ARG A 187 61.90 7.21 -27.99
C ARG A 187 63.26 6.65 -27.53
N ARG A 188 63.57 5.39 -27.85
CA ARG A 188 64.86 4.87 -28.41
C ARG A 188 64.70 3.35 -28.66
N HIS A 189 64.72 2.93 -29.93
CA HIS A 189 65.86 2.37 -30.67
C HIS A 189 66.26 0.93 -30.27
N GLU A 190 66.02 0.02 -31.23
CA GLU A 190 66.94 -0.99 -31.79
C GLU A 190 67.47 -2.20 -30.97
N ASN A 191 67.29 -3.36 -31.62
CA ASN A 191 68.19 -4.51 -31.83
C ASN A 191 68.35 -5.63 -30.79
N GLY A 192 68.13 -6.86 -31.30
CA GLY A 192 68.94 -8.06 -31.02
C GLY A 192 68.35 -9.05 -30.01
N PHE A 193 67.76 -10.15 -30.45
CA PHE A 193 68.38 -11.47 -30.70
C PHE A 193 67.34 -12.44 -31.26
#